data_AF-A0A524DU19-F1
#
_entry.id   AF-A0A524DU19-F1
#
_cell.length_a   1.000
_cell.length_b   1.000
_cell.length_c   1.000
_cell.angle_alpha   90.00
_cell.angle_beta   90.00
_cell.angle_gamma   90.00
#
_symmetry.space_group_name_H-M   'P 1'
#
loop_
_entity.id
_entity.type
_entity.pdbx_description
1 polymer ?
#
loop_
_entity_poly.entity_id
_entity_poly.type
_entity_poly.pdbx_seq_one_letter_code
_entity_poly.pdbx_strand_id
1 'polypeptide(L)'
;MNKKLFLGLLLISILSMNSFLIFLNKPTQTNSLLTTGPKDTLTPSTINVINSGNLLIPDYDFTNHTISWNLTDDSPFDYRGLYSFTNDPMGTTPDSWNIYEPNDTSLRVIDSVDDHHKVTELVCESADWQATWMWNEFIQQTTGNIELWVYIVEIEPHYGGASDSTHFFIGLMNSSESGPLFSSTTWGVMLGFEADGNKINYNVGSASLTTIGTWTPNTWQHYRIAFNTVTDTFDVYQDGVKIGDQCGFRYAQQAINRAYIGYGWAQSTSVDCEVYVDAIDYSWDLDYYLNRNMDYDPIGDTTLYSIFENGTQKTPWTPW
;
A
#
# COMPACT_ATOMS: atom_id res chain seq x y z
N MET A 1 40.48 -24.29 -38.02
CA MET A 1 39.11 -23.78 -37.80
C MET A 1 39.07 -23.14 -36.42
N ASN A 2 38.78 -21.84 -36.35
CA ASN A 2 39.09 -21.01 -35.18
C ASN A 2 38.03 -21.20 -34.07
N LYS A 3 38.40 -21.76 -32.91
CA LYS A 3 37.45 -22.11 -31.83
C LYS A 3 36.61 -20.93 -31.34
N LYS A 4 37.12 -19.69 -31.48
CA LYS A 4 36.38 -18.46 -31.14
C LYS A 4 35.22 -18.16 -32.10
N LEU A 5 35.32 -18.56 -33.37
CA LEU A 5 34.26 -18.35 -34.36
C LEU A 5 33.08 -19.33 -34.15
N PHE A 6 33.37 -20.54 -33.66
CA PHE A 6 32.35 -21.56 -33.40
C PHE A 6 31.52 -21.24 -32.15
N LEU A 7 32.16 -20.67 -31.12
CA LEU A 7 31.46 -20.26 -29.89
C LEU A 7 30.51 -19.06 -30.13
N GLY A 8 30.92 -18.12 -30.99
CA GLY A 8 30.08 -16.97 -31.36
C GLY A 8 28.82 -17.37 -32.14
N LEU A 9 28.94 -18.32 -33.08
CA LEU A 9 27.78 -18.83 -33.83
C LEU A 9 26.82 -19.66 -32.97
N LEU A 10 27.35 -20.40 -31.98
CA LEU A 10 26.51 -21.16 -31.04
C LEU A 10 25.71 -20.21 -30.12
N LEU A 11 26.33 -19.14 -29.61
CA LEU A 11 25.62 -18.16 -28.76
C LEU A 11 24.49 -17.42 -29.50
N ILE A 12 24.71 -17.05 -30.77
CA ILE A 12 23.69 -16.39 -31.60
C ILE A 12 22.50 -17.34 -31.86
N SER A 13 22.75 -18.64 -32.02
CA SER A 13 21.68 -19.63 -32.21
C SER A 13 20.84 -19.89 -30.95
N ILE A 14 21.45 -19.79 -29.75
CA ILE A 14 20.74 -19.97 -28.47
C ILE A 14 19.90 -18.72 -28.15
N LEU A 15 20.43 -17.52 -28.44
CA LEU A 15 19.69 -16.27 -28.29
C LEU A 15 18.50 -16.19 -29.26
N SER A 16 18.65 -16.62 -30.51
CA SER A 16 17.54 -16.61 -31.48
C SER A 16 16.46 -17.65 -31.20
N MET A 17 16.80 -18.79 -30.56
CA MET A 17 15.82 -19.79 -30.14
C MET A 17 14.97 -19.33 -28.94
N ASN A 18 15.55 -18.60 -27.97
CA ASN A 18 14.79 -18.05 -26.85
C ASN A 18 13.84 -16.92 -27.29
N SER A 19 14.22 -16.09 -28.26
CA SER A 19 13.31 -15.09 -28.83
C SER A 19 12.14 -15.71 -29.62
N PHE A 20 12.35 -16.90 -30.21
CA PHE A 20 11.31 -17.61 -30.96
C PHE A 20 10.33 -18.36 -30.04
N LEU A 21 10.79 -18.87 -28.89
CA LEU A 21 9.94 -19.52 -27.89
C LEU A 21 9.01 -18.54 -27.16
N ILE A 22 9.42 -17.28 -26.98
CA ILE A 22 8.55 -16.23 -26.40
C ILE A 22 7.39 -15.87 -27.36
N PHE A 23 7.56 -16.07 -28.67
CA PHE A 23 6.49 -15.82 -29.65
C PHE A 23 5.46 -16.95 -29.77
N LEU A 24 5.79 -18.18 -29.33
CA LEU A 24 4.92 -19.35 -29.45
C LEU A 24 4.02 -19.62 -28.23
N ASN A 25 4.25 -18.92 -27.11
CA ASN A 25 3.47 -19.06 -25.87
C ASN A 25 2.51 -17.91 -25.59
N LYS A 26 2.27 -16.98 -26.53
CA LYS A 26 1.10 -16.11 -26.38
C LYS A 26 -0.15 -16.98 -26.54
N PRO A 27 -1.01 -17.11 -25.50
CA PRO A 27 -2.27 -17.81 -25.66
C PRO A 27 -2.99 -17.17 -26.83
N THR A 28 -3.43 -17.99 -27.77
CA THR A 28 -4.22 -17.53 -28.90
C THR A 28 -5.51 -16.98 -28.31
N GLN A 29 -5.62 -15.66 -28.16
CA GLN A 29 -6.86 -15.02 -27.78
C GLN A 29 -7.85 -15.30 -28.91
N THR A 30 -8.70 -16.29 -28.69
CA THR A 30 -9.87 -16.49 -29.53
C THR A 30 -10.85 -15.41 -29.12
N ASN A 31 -10.88 -14.34 -29.91
CA ASN A 31 -12.00 -13.41 -29.90
C ASN A 31 -13.25 -14.22 -30.23
N SER A 32 -13.97 -14.68 -29.22
CA SER A 32 -15.31 -15.22 -29.39
C SER A 32 -16.22 -14.02 -29.60
N LEU A 33 -16.32 -13.59 -30.86
CA LEU A 33 -17.38 -12.69 -31.27
C LEU A 33 -18.69 -13.46 -31.07
N LEU A 34 -19.43 -13.14 -30.02
CA LEU A 34 -20.76 -13.70 -29.80
C LEU A 34 -21.70 -13.01 -30.80
N THR A 35 -21.69 -13.44 -32.05
CA THR A 35 -22.67 -12.99 -33.04
C THR A 35 -23.98 -13.73 -32.79
N THR A 36 -24.88 -13.13 -32.02
CA THR A 36 -26.27 -13.58 -32.00
C THR A 36 -26.97 -13.07 -33.26
N GLY A 37 -27.78 -13.92 -33.88
CA GLY A 37 -28.65 -13.48 -34.96
C GLY A 37 -29.75 -12.55 -34.40
N PRO A 38 -30.42 -11.75 -35.25
CA PRO A 38 -31.48 -10.79 -34.84
C PRO A 38 -32.76 -11.44 -34.23
N LYS A 39 -32.70 -12.70 -33.80
CA LYS A 39 -33.79 -13.44 -33.16
C LYS A 39 -33.35 -14.39 -32.04
N ASP A 40 -32.09 -14.37 -31.62
CA ASP A 40 -31.65 -15.21 -30.52
C ASP A 40 -31.90 -14.49 -29.19
N THR A 41 -32.94 -14.91 -28.48
CA THR A 41 -33.17 -14.52 -27.08
C THR A 41 -32.03 -15.06 -26.24
N LEU A 42 -31.15 -14.20 -25.74
CA LEU A 42 -30.15 -14.58 -24.75
C LEU A 42 -30.88 -14.93 -23.45
N THR A 43 -30.72 -16.16 -22.96
CA THR A 43 -31.11 -16.50 -21.58
C THR A 43 -30.20 -15.74 -20.61
N PRO A 44 -30.64 -15.43 -19.37
CA PRO A 44 -29.79 -14.75 -18.39
C PRO A 44 -28.43 -15.44 -18.30
N SER A 45 -27.39 -14.74 -18.74
CA SER A 45 -26.03 -15.25 -18.81
C SER A 45 -25.10 -14.28 -18.12
N THR A 46 -24.19 -14.80 -17.30
CA THR A 46 -23.04 -14.04 -16.84
C THR A 46 -22.12 -13.80 -18.04
N ILE A 47 -21.90 -12.54 -18.39
CA ILE A 47 -20.93 -12.16 -19.43
C ILE A 47 -19.62 -11.82 -18.72
N ASN A 48 -18.60 -12.65 -18.92
CA ASN A 48 -17.24 -12.36 -18.44
C ASN A 48 -16.56 -11.42 -19.45
N VAL A 49 -16.30 -10.18 -19.04
CA VAL A 49 -15.66 -9.18 -19.88
C VAL A 49 -14.22 -8.99 -19.41
N ILE A 50 -13.27 -9.27 -20.30
CA ILE A 50 -11.82 -9.16 -20.05
C ILE A 50 -11.32 -7.75 -20.43
N ASN A 51 -12.00 -7.07 -21.35
CA ASN A 51 -11.70 -5.69 -21.73
C ASN A 51 -13.00 -4.95 -22.07
N SER A 52 -13.18 -3.76 -21.50
CA SER A 52 -14.39 -2.96 -21.66
C SER A 52 -14.68 -2.56 -23.12
N GLY A 53 -13.65 -2.40 -23.94
CA GLY A 53 -13.79 -2.07 -25.38
C GLY A 53 -14.38 -3.19 -26.23
N ASN A 54 -14.50 -4.42 -25.69
CA ASN A 54 -14.99 -5.59 -26.42
C ASN A 54 -16.45 -5.95 -26.10
N LEU A 55 -17.08 -5.26 -25.14
CA LEU A 55 -18.48 -5.50 -24.82
C LEU A 55 -19.39 -4.72 -25.78
N LEU A 56 -20.02 -5.44 -26.70
CA LEU A 56 -21.10 -4.92 -27.54
C LEU A 56 -22.40 -5.59 -27.12
N ILE A 57 -23.24 -4.86 -26.38
CA ILE A 57 -24.64 -5.24 -26.16
C ILE A 57 -25.45 -4.54 -27.26
N PRO A 58 -26.14 -5.28 -28.15
CA PRO A 58 -26.93 -4.65 -29.20
C PRO A 58 -28.07 -3.81 -28.62
N ASP A 59 -28.40 -2.67 -29.25
CA ASP A 59 -29.48 -1.75 -28.84
C ASP A 59 -30.89 -2.37 -28.78
N TYR A 60 -31.04 -3.62 -29.23
CA TYR A 60 -32.28 -4.39 -29.22
C TYR A 60 -32.30 -5.52 -28.17
N ASP A 61 -31.27 -5.62 -27.33
CA ASP A 61 -31.24 -6.57 -26.23
C ASP A 61 -31.89 -5.99 -24.97
N PHE A 62 -33.06 -6.51 -24.62
CA PHE A 62 -33.85 -6.10 -23.46
C PHE A 62 -33.70 -7.05 -22.27
N THR A 63 -32.73 -7.98 -22.31
CA THR A 63 -32.52 -8.96 -21.25
C THR A 63 -31.65 -8.40 -20.13
N ASN A 64 -31.93 -8.81 -18.88
CA ASN A 64 -31.11 -8.41 -17.75
C ASN A 64 -29.79 -9.18 -17.79
N HIS A 65 -28.70 -8.46 -18.04
CA HIS A 65 -27.34 -9.00 -17.96
C HIS A 65 -26.72 -8.70 -16.61
N THR A 66 -26.05 -9.70 -16.03
CA THR A 66 -25.07 -9.45 -14.97
C THR A 66 -23.70 -9.44 -15.63
N ILE A 67 -23.12 -8.24 -15.71
CA ILE A 67 -21.75 -8.06 -16.19
C ILE A 67 -20.83 -8.34 -15.01
N SER A 68 -20.01 -9.37 -15.14
CA SER A 68 -18.94 -9.65 -14.20
C SER A 68 -17.63 -9.25 -14.87
N TRP A 69 -17.03 -8.16 -14.40
CA TRP A 69 -15.68 -7.80 -14.78
C TRP A 69 -14.75 -8.81 -14.15
N ASN A 70 -14.21 -9.70 -14.99
CA ASN A 70 -13.09 -10.53 -14.57
C ASN A 70 -11.85 -9.70 -14.87
N LEU A 71 -11.55 -8.73 -14.00
CA LEU A 71 -10.29 -8.00 -13.99
C LEU A 71 -9.20 -9.03 -13.66
N THR A 72 -8.82 -9.80 -14.66
CA THR A 72 -7.67 -10.73 -14.61
C THR A 72 -6.39 -10.03 -15.03
N ASP A 73 -6.45 -8.73 -15.32
CA ASP A 73 -5.24 -7.95 -15.42
C ASP A 73 -4.81 -7.66 -13.99
N ASP A 74 -3.68 -8.25 -13.61
CA ASP A 74 -2.83 -7.89 -12.47
C ASP A 74 -2.31 -6.44 -12.60
N SER A 75 -3.13 -5.53 -13.14
CA SER A 75 -2.81 -4.12 -13.21
C SER A 75 -3.00 -3.56 -11.81
N PRO A 76 -1.99 -2.84 -11.28
CA PRO A 76 -2.12 -2.27 -9.97
C PRO A 76 -3.24 -1.21 -9.95
N PHE A 77 -3.65 -0.78 -8.76
CA PHE A 77 -4.69 0.21 -8.53
C PHE A 77 -4.12 1.41 -7.78
N ASP A 78 -4.71 2.58 -8.01
CA ASP A 78 -4.45 3.77 -7.21
C ASP A 78 -5.40 3.76 -6.01
N TYR A 79 -4.93 3.28 -4.86
CA TYR A 79 -5.71 3.31 -3.63
C TYR A 79 -5.89 4.75 -3.15
N ARG A 80 -7.10 5.10 -2.73
CA ARG A 80 -7.43 6.49 -2.39
C ARG A 80 -6.79 6.91 -1.07
N GLY A 81 -6.48 8.18 -0.91
CA GLY A 81 -6.01 8.71 0.36
C GLY A 81 -5.66 10.17 0.22
N LEU A 82 -5.37 10.83 1.34
CA LEU A 82 -4.79 12.17 1.28
C LEU A 82 -3.42 12.11 0.59
N TYR A 83 -2.68 11.01 0.82
CA TYR A 83 -1.43 10.71 0.14
C TYR A 83 -1.50 9.31 -0.50
N SER A 84 -1.89 9.25 -1.77
CA SER A 84 -1.83 8.04 -2.62
C SER A 84 -0.57 7.94 -3.48
N PHE A 85 0.28 8.98 -3.45
CA PHE A 85 1.50 9.14 -4.27
C PHE A 85 1.34 8.96 -5.80
N THR A 86 0.11 8.78 -6.31
CA THR A 86 -0.21 8.57 -7.73
C THR A 86 0.40 9.63 -8.65
N ASN A 87 0.54 10.87 -8.16
CA ASN A 87 1.08 11.99 -8.91
C ASN A 87 2.56 12.26 -8.66
N ASP A 88 3.18 11.54 -7.73
CA ASP A 88 4.56 11.74 -7.35
C ASP A 88 5.49 11.14 -8.43
N PRO A 89 6.59 11.83 -8.80
CA PRO A 89 7.54 11.29 -9.75
C PRO A 89 8.20 10.00 -9.22
N MET A 90 8.36 9.00 -10.09
CA MET A 90 9.11 7.79 -9.71
C MET A 90 10.56 8.10 -9.38
N GLY A 91 11.08 7.44 -8.34
CA GLY A 91 12.46 7.57 -7.87
C GLY A 91 12.72 8.82 -7.05
N THR A 92 11.71 9.65 -6.76
CA THR A 92 11.83 10.79 -5.83
C THR A 92 11.26 10.44 -4.47
N THR A 93 11.58 11.23 -3.46
CA THR A 93 10.89 11.18 -2.17
C THR A 93 9.42 11.57 -2.32
N PRO A 94 8.50 11.07 -1.46
CA PRO A 94 7.10 11.47 -1.47
C PRO A 94 6.90 12.98 -1.27
N ASP A 95 6.05 13.59 -2.07
CA ASP A 95 5.76 15.02 -2.00
C ASP A 95 5.01 15.34 -0.70
N SER A 96 5.29 16.52 -0.11
CA SER A 96 4.69 16.98 1.16
C SER A 96 5.04 16.15 2.41
N TRP A 97 6.03 15.27 2.32
CA TRP A 97 6.62 14.58 3.46
C TRP A 97 8.01 15.13 3.76
N ASN A 98 8.31 15.27 5.05
CA ASN A 98 9.67 15.54 5.48
C ASN A 98 10.41 14.21 5.59
N ILE A 99 11.65 14.16 5.12
CA ILE A 99 12.42 12.93 5.03
C ILE A 99 13.70 13.05 5.86
N TYR A 100 14.06 11.96 6.52
CA TYR A 100 15.39 11.74 7.06
C TYR A 100 15.93 10.44 6.49
N GLU A 101 16.94 10.56 5.64
CA GLU A 101 17.56 9.45 4.91
C GLU A 101 19.07 9.54 5.11
N PRO A 102 19.64 8.83 6.11
CA PRO A 102 21.08 8.68 6.26
C PRO A 102 21.65 7.75 5.17
N ASN A 103 22.97 7.58 5.16
CA ASN A 103 23.70 6.99 4.04
C ASN A 103 23.14 5.68 3.45
N ASP A 104 23.26 4.51 4.02
CA ASP A 104 22.91 3.24 3.35
C ASP A 104 21.42 2.91 3.53
N THR A 105 20.57 3.91 3.29
CA THR A 105 19.11 3.82 3.33
C THR A 105 18.51 4.52 2.12
N SER A 106 17.27 4.19 1.76
CA SER A 106 16.56 4.86 0.68
C SER A 106 15.08 5.01 1.04
N LEU A 107 14.49 6.17 0.76
CA LEU A 107 13.06 6.40 0.84
C LEU A 107 12.57 7.07 -0.45
N ARG A 108 11.81 6.35 -1.26
CA ARG A 108 11.41 6.81 -2.60
C ARG A 108 10.08 6.25 -3.07
N VAL A 109 9.44 6.94 -4.00
CA VAL A 109 8.25 6.45 -4.71
C VAL A 109 8.70 5.50 -5.82
N ILE A 110 8.14 4.29 -5.85
CA ILE A 110 8.37 3.30 -6.91
C ILE A 110 7.09 3.07 -7.73
N ASP A 111 7.17 2.27 -8.79
CA ASP A 111 6.05 2.13 -9.72
C ASP A 111 4.87 1.35 -9.12
N SER A 112 5.12 0.15 -8.60
CA SER A 112 4.10 -0.70 -7.99
C SER A 112 4.72 -1.83 -7.18
N VAL A 113 3.91 -2.36 -6.25
CA VAL A 113 4.16 -3.64 -5.55
C VAL A 113 2.82 -4.37 -5.49
N ASP A 114 2.80 -5.57 -6.08
CA ASP A 114 1.57 -6.34 -6.31
C ASP A 114 0.48 -5.47 -6.97
N ASP A 115 -0.68 -5.33 -6.34
CA ASP A 115 -1.83 -4.59 -6.85
C ASP A 115 -1.87 -3.11 -6.41
N HIS A 116 -0.83 -2.59 -5.76
CA HIS A 116 -0.72 -1.18 -5.38
C HIS A 116 0.19 -0.40 -6.34
N HIS A 117 -0.30 0.70 -6.90
CA HIS A 117 0.44 1.60 -7.78
C HIS A 117 0.94 2.83 -7.04
N LYS A 118 2.13 3.29 -7.41
CA LYS A 118 2.83 4.43 -6.78
C LYS A 118 2.89 4.31 -5.27
N VAL A 119 3.76 3.43 -4.81
CA VAL A 119 3.96 3.23 -3.36
C VAL A 119 5.27 3.85 -2.91
N THR A 120 5.33 4.23 -1.64
CA THR A 120 6.59 4.65 -1.01
C THR A 120 7.35 3.42 -0.55
N GLU A 121 8.56 3.23 -1.06
CA GLU A 121 9.53 2.22 -0.63
C GLU A 121 10.48 2.82 0.41
N LEU A 122 10.72 2.06 1.47
CA LEU A 122 11.71 2.31 2.52
C LEU A 122 12.65 1.11 2.57
N VAL A 123 13.92 1.35 2.22
CA VAL A 123 15.00 0.34 2.24
C VAL A 123 16.10 0.75 3.21
N CYS A 124 16.65 -0.23 3.91
CA CYS A 124 17.82 -0.11 4.77
C CYS A 124 18.80 -1.22 4.36
N GLU A 125 20.06 -0.87 4.11
CA GLU A 125 21.14 -1.83 3.83
C GLU A 125 22.40 -1.41 4.62
N SER A 126 22.27 -1.19 5.93
CA SER A 126 23.37 -0.61 6.71
C SER A 126 24.00 -1.58 7.70
N ALA A 127 25.33 -1.62 7.70
CA ALA A 127 26.13 -2.23 8.77
C ALA A 127 26.30 -1.31 10.00
N ASP A 128 25.85 -0.04 9.90
CA ASP A 128 25.99 0.97 10.93
C ASP A 128 24.62 1.47 11.40
N TRP A 129 24.60 2.22 12.52
CA TRP A 129 23.38 2.77 13.12
C TRP A 129 22.72 3.81 12.20
N GLN A 130 21.83 3.31 11.34
CA GLN A 130 21.09 4.13 10.40
C GLN A 130 19.60 3.87 10.53
N ALA A 131 18.87 4.96 10.51
CA ALA A 131 17.45 4.98 10.74
C ALA A 131 16.86 5.92 9.70
N THR A 132 15.88 5.44 8.95
CA THR A 132 15.25 6.20 7.88
C THR A 132 13.78 6.35 8.19
N TRP A 133 13.23 7.53 7.96
CA TRP A 133 11.82 7.77 8.19
C TRP A 133 11.32 8.96 7.38
N MET A 134 10.01 8.96 7.20
CA MET A 134 9.24 10.09 6.72
C MET A 134 8.29 10.57 7.83
N TRP A 135 8.02 11.86 7.86
CA TRP A 135 6.98 12.41 8.71
C TRP A 135 6.19 13.53 8.04
N ASN A 136 4.92 13.58 8.39
CA ASN A 136 4.00 14.61 7.97
C ASN A 136 3.55 15.43 9.18
N GLU A 137 3.40 16.73 8.99
CA GLU A 137 2.96 17.67 10.02
C GLU A 137 1.56 18.18 9.68
N PHE A 138 0.73 18.34 10.70
CA PHE A 138 -0.64 18.82 10.54
C PHE A 138 -1.08 19.68 11.74
N ILE A 139 -2.25 20.31 11.61
CA ILE A 139 -2.85 21.07 12.71
C ILE A 139 -3.16 20.12 13.87
N GLN A 140 -2.87 20.55 15.10
CA GLN A 140 -3.10 19.77 16.31
C GLN A 140 -4.50 19.13 16.38
N GLN A 141 -4.51 17.83 16.71
CA GLN A 141 -5.69 16.99 16.87
C GLN A 141 -5.73 16.39 18.28
N THR A 142 -6.90 16.36 18.91
CA THR A 142 -7.10 15.68 20.20
C THR A 142 -7.71 14.29 20.05
N THR A 143 -8.32 14.02 18.90
CA THR A 143 -8.85 12.71 18.51
C THR A 143 -8.75 12.57 17.01
N GLY A 144 -8.60 11.36 16.50
CA GLY A 144 -8.66 11.13 15.05
C GLY A 144 -8.30 9.71 14.66
N ASN A 145 -8.44 9.43 13.36
CA ASN A 145 -7.95 8.22 12.72
C ASN A 145 -6.82 8.56 11.78
N ILE A 146 -5.84 7.66 11.73
CA ILE A 146 -4.86 7.60 10.66
C ILE A 146 -4.96 6.20 10.06
N GLU A 147 -5.05 6.13 8.74
CA GLU A 147 -5.21 4.90 7.98
C GLU A 147 -4.14 4.82 6.90
N LEU A 148 -3.62 3.63 6.63
CA LEU A 148 -2.58 3.39 5.62
C LEU A 148 -2.48 1.91 5.27
N TRP A 149 -1.91 1.62 4.11
CA TRP A 149 -1.46 0.27 3.75
C TRP A 149 0.03 0.12 4.02
N VAL A 150 0.42 -1.07 4.48
CA VAL A 150 1.82 -1.43 4.70
C VAL A 150 2.09 -2.82 4.11
N TYR A 151 3.22 -2.94 3.43
CA TYR A 151 3.76 -4.19 2.92
C TYR A 151 5.16 -4.37 3.47
N ILE A 152 5.40 -5.44 4.22
CA ILE A 152 6.73 -5.72 4.78
C ILE A 152 7.31 -6.92 4.03
N VAL A 153 8.39 -6.72 3.27
CA VAL A 153 9.15 -7.84 2.68
C VAL A 153 10.02 -8.45 3.77
N GLU A 154 10.85 -7.60 4.37
CA GLU A 154 11.75 -7.97 5.44
C GLU A 154 12.01 -6.82 6.41
N ILE A 155 12.20 -7.21 7.66
CA ILE A 155 12.80 -6.40 8.70
C ILE A 155 13.73 -7.33 9.47
N GLU A 156 15.01 -6.99 9.59
CA GLU A 156 15.96 -7.86 10.28
C GLU A 156 15.87 -7.76 11.81
N PRO A 157 16.11 -8.86 12.54
CA PRO A 157 16.17 -8.83 13.99
C PRO A 157 17.34 -7.99 14.52
N HIS A 158 17.04 -7.11 15.46
CA HIS A 158 18.02 -6.36 16.24
C HIS A 158 18.98 -7.32 16.98
N TYR A 159 20.25 -7.33 16.56
CA TYR A 159 21.35 -8.02 17.24
C TYR A 159 21.96 -7.11 18.30
N GLY A 160 21.23 -6.80 19.39
CA GLY A 160 21.73 -5.77 20.30
C GLY A 160 21.17 -5.68 21.71
N GLY A 161 20.46 -6.67 22.27
CA GLY A 161 20.15 -6.75 23.72
C GLY A 161 19.41 -5.57 24.41
N ALA A 162 19.12 -4.49 23.69
CA ALA A 162 18.34 -3.35 24.16
C ALA A 162 16.85 -3.71 24.18
N SER A 163 16.13 -3.18 25.17
CA SER A 163 14.71 -3.40 25.43
C SER A 163 13.75 -2.83 24.37
N ASP A 164 14.30 -2.18 23.35
CA ASP A 164 13.55 -1.29 22.46
C ASP A 164 13.59 -1.85 21.02
N SER A 165 13.03 -3.05 20.82
CA SER A 165 13.22 -3.87 19.60
C SER A 165 12.39 -3.49 18.38
N THR A 166 11.90 -2.25 18.23
CA THR A 166 11.23 -1.89 16.96
C THR A 166 12.20 -1.62 15.85
N HIS A 167 12.02 -2.39 14.78
CA HIS A 167 12.71 -2.21 13.54
C HIS A 167 11.92 -1.22 12.70
N PHE A 168 10.74 -1.61 12.20
CA PHE A 168 9.78 -0.72 11.55
C PHE A 168 8.73 -0.21 12.55
N PHE A 169 8.28 1.04 12.38
CA PHE A 169 7.28 1.66 13.26
C PHE A 169 6.37 2.66 12.53
N ILE A 170 5.17 2.82 13.09
CA ILE A 170 4.23 3.90 12.82
C ILE A 170 4.01 4.63 14.14
N GLY A 171 4.18 5.95 14.19
CA GLY A 171 4.07 6.68 15.45
C GLY A 171 3.47 8.06 15.32
N LEU A 172 2.80 8.49 16.39
CA LEU A 172 2.09 9.77 16.49
C LEU A 172 2.65 10.57 17.65
N MET A 173 2.92 11.84 17.42
CA MET A 173 3.55 12.69 18.43
C MET A 173 2.96 14.10 18.50
N ASN A 174 3.25 14.75 19.63
CA ASN A 174 3.13 16.18 19.79
C ASN A 174 4.53 16.79 19.79
N SER A 175 4.89 17.56 18.79
CA SER A 175 6.16 18.28 18.80
C SER A 175 6.03 19.68 18.25
N SER A 176 6.60 20.64 18.99
CA SER A 176 6.85 21.99 18.49
C SER A 176 8.24 22.14 17.87
N GLU A 177 9.07 21.09 17.92
CA GLU A 177 10.46 21.15 17.51
C GLU A 177 10.61 20.77 16.04
N SER A 178 11.19 21.64 15.23
CA SER A 178 11.48 21.35 13.82
C SER A 178 12.57 20.28 13.69
N GLY A 179 12.34 19.27 12.84
CA GLY A 179 13.38 18.33 12.40
C GLY A 179 13.27 16.91 12.97
N PRO A 180 14.27 16.05 12.66
CA PRO A 180 14.37 14.67 13.12
C PRO A 180 14.76 14.64 14.61
N LEU A 181 13.81 14.93 15.50
CA LEU A 181 14.07 15.02 16.92
C LEU A 181 13.42 13.88 17.70
N PHE A 182 14.28 13.20 18.47
CA PHE A 182 13.97 12.07 19.33
C PHE A 182 13.88 12.50 20.79
N SER A 183 13.05 13.50 21.08
CA SER A 183 12.72 13.71 22.49
C SER A 183 11.91 12.51 22.95
N SER A 184 12.40 11.80 23.95
CA SER A 184 11.74 10.57 24.42
C SER A 184 10.31 10.82 24.87
N THR A 185 9.92 12.05 25.24
CA THR A 185 8.61 12.36 25.82
C THR A 185 7.54 12.85 24.84
N THR A 186 7.84 13.00 23.55
CA THR A 186 6.88 13.57 22.57
C THR A 186 5.97 12.52 21.93
N TRP A 187 6.30 11.24 22.04
CA TRP A 187 5.56 10.14 21.44
C TRP A 187 4.29 9.82 22.23
N GLY A 188 3.12 10.02 21.61
CA GLY A 188 1.84 9.55 22.14
C GLY A 188 1.63 8.09 21.75
N VAL A 189 1.55 7.83 20.45
CA VAL A 189 1.37 6.48 19.90
C VAL A 189 2.67 6.00 19.28
N MET A 190 3.01 4.75 19.51
CA MET A 190 4.10 4.07 18.81
C MET A 190 3.71 2.61 18.60
N LEU A 191 3.38 2.30 17.36
CA LEU A 191 3.10 0.96 16.87
C LEU A 191 4.37 0.41 16.23
N GLY A 192 4.78 -0.76 16.68
CA GLY A 192 6.06 -1.35 16.36
C GLY A 192 5.95 -2.72 15.72
N PHE A 193 6.79 -2.97 14.71
CA PHE A 193 6.83 -4.23 14.00
C PHE A 193 8.18 -4.90 14.27
N GLU A 194 8.12 -6.14 14.74
CA GLU A 194 9.29 -6.94 15.08
C GLU A 194 9.45 -8.12 14.14
N ALA A 195 10.71 -8.40 13.80
CA ALA A 195 11.10 -9.58 13.02
C ALA A 195 10.83 -10.89 13.77
N ASP A 196 11.08 -10.92 15.09
CA ASP A 196 10.92 -12.13 15.88
C ASP A 196 9.44 -12.47 16.08
N GLY A 197 8.96 -13.48 15.35
CA GLY A 197 7.57 -13.93 15.40
C GLY A 197 6.59 -12.98 14.73
N ASN A 198 7.08 -12.07 13.87
CA ASN A 198 6.30 -11.08 13.15
C ASN A 198 5.33 -10.31 14.04
N LYS A 199 5.78 -9.90 15.23
CA LYS A 199 4.90 -9.31 16.25
C LYS A 199 4.60 -7.85 15.92
N ILE A 200 3.37 -7.45 16.23
CA ILE A 200 2.96 -6.05 16.29
C ILE A 200 2.83 -5.68 17.76
N ASN A 201 3.65 -4.74 18.21
CA ASN A 201 3.72 -4.29 19.59
C ASN A 201 3.32 -2.82 19.70
N TYR A 202 2.87 -2.41 20.89
CA TYR A 202 2.80 -1.01 21.24
C TYR A 202 3.60 -0.68 22.51
N ASN A 203 3.75 0.61 22.77
CA ASN A 203 4.62 1.16 23.82
C ASN A 203 6.08 0.80 23.65
N VAL A 204 6.54 0.80 22.40
CA VAL A 204 7.92 0.48 22.12
C VAL A 204 8.85 1.56 22.66
N GLY A 205 9.94 1.12 23.28
CA GLY A 205 10.84 1.97 24.05
C GLY A 205 10.42 2.18 25.50
N SER A 206 9.59 1.26 26.02
CA SER A 206 9.33 1.06 27.44
C SER A 206 9.83 -0.33 27.86
N ALA A 207 10.03 -0.57 29.15
CA ALA A 207 10.52 -1.85 29.67
C ALA A 207 9.58 -3.05 29.42
N SER A 208 8.37 -2.81 28.88
CA SER A 208 7.35 -3.82 28.66
C SER A 208 6.60 -3.54 27.36
N LEU A 209 7.07 -4.18 26.29
CA LEU A 209 6.35 -4.26 25.01
C LEU A 209 5.11 -5.13 25.19
N THR A 210 3.99 -4.70 24.63
CA THR A 210 2.76 -5.49 24.62
C THR A 210 2.40 -5.84 23.18
N THR A 211 2.40 -7.14 22.88
CA THR A 211 1.99 -7.66 21.58
C THR A 211 0.48 -7.63 21.45
N ILE A 212 -0.01 -7.04 20.36
CA ILE A 212 -1.43 -6.90 20.03
C ILE A 212 -1.82 -7.65 18.77
N GLY A 213 -0.85 -8.05 17.94
CA GLY A 213 -1.12 -8.78 16.72
C GLY A 213 0.15 -9.31 16.07
N THR A 214 0.00 -9.78 14.84
CA THR A 214 1.10 -10.24 13.99
C THR A 214 0.92 -9.70 12.57
N TRP A 215 2.04 -9.44 11.91
CA TRP A 215 2.07 -9.08 10.49
C TRP A 215 2.47 -10.29 9.63
N THR A 216 2.15 -10.23 8.34
CA THR A 216 2.41 -11.26 7.34
C THR A 216 3.38 -10.71 6.31
N PRO A 217 4.55 -11.32 6.10
CA PRO A 217 5.51 -10.85 5.11
C PRO A 217 4.95 -11.01 3.70
N ASN A 218 5.34 -10.10 2.81
CA ASN A 218 4.96 -10.09 1.40
C ASN A 218 3.43 -10.06 1.20
N THR A 219 2.74 -9.24 1.98
CA THR A 219 1.29 -9.06 1.88
C THR A 219 0.93 -7.64 2.29
N TRP A 220 0.10 -6.98 1.48
CA TRP A 220 -0.49 -5.69 1.84
C TRP A 220 -1.46 -5.88 3.00
N GLN A 221 -1.25 -5.09 4.05
CA GLN A 221 -2.10 -5.08 5.23
C GLN A 221 -2.55 -3.66 5.52
N HIS A 222 -3.84 -3.49 5.73
CA HIS A 222 -4.42 -2.20 6.06
C HIS A 222 -4.36 -1.99 7.57
N TYR A 223 -3.86 -0.82 7.99
CA TYR A 223 -3.82 -0.42 9.39
C TYR A 223 -4.63 0.84 9.60
N ARG A 224 -5.43 0.84 10.67
CA ARG A 224 -6.07 2.04 11.21
C ARG A 224 -5.70 2.23 12.67
N ILE A 225 -5.23 3.42 13.01
CA ILE A 225 -4.94 3.85 14.38
C ILE A 225 -5.96 4.94 14.76
N ALA A 226 -6.82 4.63 15.72
CA ALA A 226 -7.82 5.58 16.24
C ALA A 226 -7.37 6.08 17.62
N PHE A 227 -6.92 7.33 17.73
CA PHE A 227 -6.33 7.88 18.96
C PHE A 227 -7.25 8.86 19.68
N ASN A 228 -7.06 8.98 20.99
CA ASN A 228 -7.74 9.95 21.84
C ASN A 228 -6.80 10.46 22.94
N THR A 229 -6.46 11.74 22.89
CA THR A 229 -5.55 12.40 23.84
C THR A 229 -6.22 12.75 25.17
N VAL A 230 -7.55 12.69 25.27
CA VAL A 230 -8.28 12.90 26.53
C VAL A 230 -8.18 11.68 27.44
N THR A 231 -8.20 10.49 26.84
CA THR A 231 -8.06 9.21 27.55
C THR A 231 -6.63 8.68 27.55
N ASP A 232 -5.73 9.30 26.78
CA ASP A 232 -4.38 8.80 26.50
C ASP A 232 -4.40 7.35 26.00
N THR A 233 -5.36 7.02 25.13
CA THR A 233 -5.53 5.69 24.55
C THR A 233 -5.72 5.72 23.05
N PHE A 234 -5.46 4.58 22.41
CA PHE A 234 -5.76 4.35 21.00
C PHE A 234 -6.22 2.91 20.77
N ASP A 235 -6.98 2.72 19.70
CA ASP A 235 -7.30 1.41 19.16
C ASP A 235 -6.49 1.16 17.88
N VAL A 236 -6.17 -0.09 17.60
CA VAL A 236 -5.51 -0.52 16.36
C VAL A 236 -6.38 -1.53 15.65
N TYR A 237 -6.59 -1.31 14.36
CA TYR A 237 -7.27 -2.24 13.48
C TYR A 237 -6.32 -2.68 12.38
N GLN A 238 -6.38 -3.96 12.04
CA GLN A 238 -5.66 -4.59 10.95
C GLN A 238 -6.69 -5.26 10.05
N ASP A 239 -6.74 -4.89 8.77
CA ASP A 239 -7.68 -5.43 7.79
C ASP A 239 -9.15 -5.34 8.28
N GLY A 240 -9.49 -4.21 8.90
CA GLY A 240 -10.80 -3.94 9.50
C GLY A 240 -11.07 -4.64 10.84
N VAL A 241 -10.20 -5.53 11.32
CA VAL A 241 -10.34 -6.26 12.59
C VAL A 241 -9.60 -5.52 13.69
N LYS A 242 -10.25 -5.26 14.83
CA LYS A 242 -9.59 -4.65 16.00
C LYS A 242 -8.58 -5.65 16.61
N ILE A 243 -7.31 -5.27 16.63
CA ILE A 243 -6.22 -6.05 17.24
C ILE A 243 -5.69 -5.40 18.53
N GLY A 244 -5.83 -4.08 18.67
CA GLY A 244 -5.53 -3.33 19.89
C GLY A 244 -6.77 -2.60 20.40
N ASP A 245 -7.11 -2.78 21.68
CA ASP A 245 -8.27 -2.14 22.31
C ASP A 245 -7.81 -1.28 23.49
N GLN A 246 -8.05 0.03 23.41
CA GLN A 246 -7.68 1.00 24.44
C GLN A 246 -6.21 0.88 24.87
N CYS A 247 -5.32 0.67 23.90
CA CYS A 247 -3.88 0.67 24.11
C CYS A 247 -3.46 2.03 24.70
N GLY A 248 -2.80 2.02 25.85
CA GLY A 248 -2.33 3.26 26.47
C GLY A 248 -1.22 3.92 25.65
N PHE A 249 -1.21 5.26 25.62
CA PHE A 249 -0.13 6.04 25.04
C PHE A 249 1.20 5.73 25.73
N ARG A 250 2.30 5.91 24.98
CA ARG A 250 3.65 5.82 25.53
C ARG A 250 3.90 6.95 26.54
N TYR A 251 3.53 8.16 26.15
CA TYR A 251 3.48 9.33 27.02
C TYR A 251 2.18 10.09 26.79
N ALA A 252 1.55 10.55 27.87
CA ALA A 252 0.35 11.36 27.77
C ALA A 252 0.60 12.60 26.90
N GLN A 253 -0.33 12.89 25.98
CA GLN A 253 -0.22 14.03 25.06
C GLN A 253 -1.44 14.91 25.19
N GLN A 254 -1.28 16.22 25.01
CA GLN A 254 -2.45 17.12 24.96
C GLN A 254 -3.09 17.17 23.57
N ALA A 255 -2.29 16.98 22.53
CA ALA A 255 -2.69 16.92 21.13
C ALA A 255 -1.66 16.09 20.35
N ILE A 256 -1.97 15.71 19.13
CA ILE A 256 -1.07 15.09 18.15
C ILE A 256 -0.99 16.04 16.95
N ASN A 257 0.20 16.26 16.41
CA ASN A 257 0.40 17.13 15.24
C ASN A 257 1.38 16.56 14.21
N ARG A 258 1.84 15.31 14.40
CA ARG A 258 2.69 14.61 13.44
C ARG A 258 2.39 13.12 13.38
N ALA A 259 2.56 12.57 12.18
CA ALA A 259 2.62 11.14 11.91
C ALA A 259 4.00 10.78 11.37
N TYR A 260 4.60 9.73 11.91
CA TYR A 260 5.90 9.18 11.53
C TYR A 260 5.73 7.76 11.02
N ILE A 261 6.47 7.44 9.97
CA ILE A 261 6.59 6.08 9.44
C ILE A 261 8.07 5.87 9.16
N GLY A 262 8.65 4.82 9.72
CA GLY A 262 10.10 4.71 9.72
C GLY A 262 10.66 3.40 10.21
N TYR A 263 11.98 3.30 10.09
CA TYR A 263 12.79 2.20 10.53
C TYR A 263 13.95 2.68 11.42
N GLY A 264 14.40 1.84 12.35
CA GLY A 264 15.71 1.99 13.01
C GLY A 264 15.68 2.73 14.35
N TRP A 265 14.62 2.60 15.14
CA TRP A 265 14.56 3.16 16.50
C TRP A 265 15.66 2.59 17.43
N ALA A 266 16.03 1.33 17.22
CA ALA A 266 16.99 0.59 18.05
C ALA A 266 18.41 0.59 17.48
N GLN A 267 19.42 0.62 18.36
CA GLN A 267 20.84 0.56 17.98
C GLN A 267 21.23 -0.83 17.44
N SER A 268 21.05 -1.08 16.14
CA SER A 268 21.56 -2.31 15.51
C SER A 268 22.86 -2.07 14.74
N THR A 269 23.70 -3.11 14.67
CA THR A 269 24.96 -3.17 13.90
C THR A 269 24.80 -3.88 12.55
N SER A 270 23.56 -4.20 12.18
CA SER A 270 23.14 -4.72 10.86
C SER A 270 21.66 -4.44 10.74
N VAL A 271 21.25 -3.73 9.70
CA VAL A 271 19.87 -3.39 9.43
C VAL A 271 19.56 -3.61 7.95
N ASP A 272 18.98 -4.75 7.64
CA ASP A 272 18.28 -4.94 6.37
C ASP A 272 16.78 -4.73 6.58
N CYS A 273 16.19 -3.90 5.73
CA CYS A 273 14.76 -3.61 5.75
C CYS A 273 14.27 -3.33 4.33
N GLU A 274 13.08 -3.81 4.01
CA GLU A 274 12.34 -3.46 2.79
C GLU A 274 10.85 -3.41 3.13
N VAL A 275 10.32 -2.18 3.20
CA VAL A 275 8.95 -1.89 3.60
C VAL A 275 8.33 -0.91 2.61
N TYR A 276 7.08 -1.16 2.23
CA TYR A 276 6.31 -0.24 1.39
C TYR A 276 5.10 0.30 2.13
N VAL A 277 4.72 1.52 1.78
CA VAL A 277 3.61 2.26 2.38
C VAL A 277 2.79 2.91 1.27
N ASP A 278 1.48 2.86 1.42
CA ASP A 278 0.56 3.44 0.46
C ASP A 278 -0.71 4.03 1.13
N ALA A 279 -1.38 4.92 0.39
CA ALA A 279 -2.73 5.42 0.63
C ALA A 279 -2.95 5.90 2.08
N ILE A 280 -2.13 6.85 2.51
CA ILE A 280 -2.18 7.41 3.86
C ILE A 280 -3.34 8.41 3.93
N ASP A 281 -4.16 8.26 4.97
CA ASP A 281 -5.36 9.06 5.15
C ASP A 281 -5.59 9.49 6.60
N TYR A 282 -6.24 10.64 6.77
CA TYR A 282 -6.48 11.28 8.06
C TYR A 282 -7.95 11.64 8.22
N SER A 283 -8.50 11.40 9.42
CA SER A 283 -9.91 11.67 9.69
C SER A 283 -10.31 13.15 9.68
N TRP A 284 -9.35 14.06 9.56
CA TRP A 284 -9.56 15.50 9.46
C TRP A 284 -9.29 16.04 8.05
N ASP A 285 -9.01 15.18 7.08
CA ASP A 285 -9.07 15.58 5.68
C ASP A 285 -10.52 15.88 5.26
N LEU A 286 -10.71 16.82 4.33
CA LEU A 286 -12.04 17.30 3.94
C LEU A 286 -12.88 16.19 3.28
N ASP A 287 -12.22 15.33 2.50
CA ASP A 287 -12.85 14.29 1.71
C ASP A 287 -12.79 12.92 2.40
N TYR A 288 -12.38 12.88 3.69
CA TYR A 288 -12.26 11.64 4.45
C TYR A 288 -13.62 11.00 4.71
N TYR A 289 -13.65 9.68 4.53
CA TYR A 289 -14.62 8.79 5.16
C TYR A 289 -13.88 7.54 5.62
N LEU A 290 -14.51 6.81 6.55
CA LEU A 290 -13.86 5.66 7.15
C LEU A 290 -13.54 4.60 6.09
N ASN A 291 -12.30 4.10 6.09
CA ASN A 291 -11.77 3.14 5.12
C ASN A 291 -11.76 3.66 3.67
N ARG A 292 -11.73 5.00 3.46
CA ARG A 292 -11.59 5.57 2.11
C ARG A 292 -10.40 4.98 1.36
N ASN A 293 -9.31 4.72 2.07
CA ASN A 293 -8.12 4.13 1.49
C ASN A 293 -8.18 2.63 1.19
N MET A 294 -9.30 1.97 1.48
CA MET A 294 -9.60 0.64 0.95
C MET A 294 -10.33 0.71 -0.40
N ASP A 295 -10.83 1.89 -0.79
CA ASP A 295 -11.33 2.13 -2.14
C ASP A 295 -10.17 2.49 -3.06
N TYR A 296 -10.35 2.22 -4.35
CA TYR A 296 -9.32 2.42 -5.35
C TYR A 296 -9.91 2.89 -6.68
N ASP A 297 -9.08 3.59 -7.44
CA ASP A 297 -9.36 3.99 -8.81
C ASP A 297 -8.49 3.17 -9.78
N PRO A 298 -9.03 2.77 -10.94
CA PRO A 298 -8.24 2.06 -11.95
C PRO A 298 -7.16 2.96 -12.55
N ILE A 299 -5.97 2.40 -12.81
CA ILE A 299 -4.88 3.16 -13.45
C ILE A 299 -5.26 3.55 -14.88
N GLY A 300 -5.06 4.84 -15.16
CA GLY A 300 -5.28 5.43 -16.47
C GLY A 300 -6.70 5.93 -16.65
N ASP A 301 -6.88 6.84 -17.62
CA ASP A 301 -8.16 7.42 -18.04
C ASP A 301 -9.01 6.37 -18.76
N THR A 302 -9.26 5.25 -18.09
CA THR A 302 -10.42 4.44 -18.38
C THR A 302 -11.59 5.24 -17.84
N THR A 303 -12.07 6.16 -18.68
CA THR A 303 -13.47 6.53 -18.66
C THR A 303 -14.24 5.22 -18.70
N LEU A 304 -14.59 4.72 -17.51
CA LEU A 304 -15.51 3.61 -17.34
C LEU A 304 -16.81 4.14 -17.91
N TYR A 305 -17.02 3.89 -19.20
CA TYR A 305 -18.33 4.04 -19.82
C TYR A 305 -19.24 3.07 -19.09
N SER A 306 -19.86 3.55 -18.02
CA SER A 306 -21.08 2.94 -17.54
C SER A 306 -22.12 3.21 -18.62
N ILE A 307 -22.24 2.30 -19.58
CA ILE A 307 -23.38 2.26 -20.49
C ILE A 307 -24.57 1.81 -19.65
N PHE A 308 -25.15 2.73 -18.89
CA PHE A 308 -26.52 2.60 -18.42
C PHE A 308 -27.43 3.18 -19.49
N GLU A 309 -27.66 2.42 -20.56
CA GLU A 309 -28.90 2.58 -21.29
C GLU A 309 -29.95 1.67 -20.69
N ASN A 310 -30.78 2.23 -19.82
CA ASN A 310 -32.17 1.83 -19.82
C ASN A 310 -33.06 3.07 -19.69
N GLY A 311 -33.57 3.51 -20.83
CA GLY A 311 -34.53 4.58 -20.91
C GLY A 311 -35.84 4.18 -20.21
N THR A 312 -35.99 4.53 -18.93
CA THR A 312 -37.22 5.17 -18.41
C THR A 312 -37.17 5.68 -16.97
N GLN A 313 -36.09 5.50 -16.18
CA GLN A 313 -36.00 6.14 -14.87
C GLN A 313 -34.59 6.68 -14.56
N LYS A 314 -34.48 8.01 -14.59
CA LYS A 314 -33.32 8.74 -14.06
C LYS A 314 -33.46 8.82 -12.53
N THR A 315 -32.72 8.01 -11.80
CA THR A 315 -32.33 8.33 -10.44
C THR A 315 -30.83 8.67 -10.44
N PRO A 316 -30.42 9.85 -9.95
CA PRO A 316 -29.01 10.20 -9.82
C PRO A 316 -28.27 9.16 -8.97
N TRP A 317 -27.08 8.77 -9.41
CA TRP A 317 -26.17 7.96 -8.61
C TRP A 317 -25.84 8.72 -7.33
N THR A 318 -25.96 8.05 -6.19
CA THR A 318 -25.49 8.51 -4.89
C THR A 318 -24.35 7.57 -4.51
N PRO A 319 -23.11 8.07 -4.32
CA PRO A 319 -22.06 7.27 -3.70
C PRO A 319 -22.51 6.81 -2.31
N TRP A 320 -22.11 5.59 -1.93
CA TRP A 320 -22.33 5.06 -0.59
C TRP A 320 -21.46 5.77 0.44
#